data_AF-A0A8K2A0Q3-F1
#
_entry.id   AF-A0A8K2A0Q3-F1
#
_cell.length_a   1.000
_cell.length_b   1.000
_cell.length_c   1.000
_cell.angle_alpha   90.00
_cell.angle_beta   90.00
_cell.angle_gamma   90.00
#
_symmetry.space_group_name_H-M   'P 1'
#
loop_
_entity.id
_entity.type
_entity.pdbx_description
1 polymer ?
#
loop_
_entity_poly.entity_id
_entity_poly.type
_entity_poly.pdbx_seq_one_letter_code
_entity_poly.pdbx_strand_id
1 'polypeptide(L)'
;MNRCSGILFGCVLAIAISTPAIAQSEINAGLEGGREVTAQVSSVSGSTLTLQTSGGQTQVFRISPALVSALGITPGSTVVLDSSRLLTGTIIAMNRQTIRIRLDNGELYNTVFSREGHQIFTPGDRVVVRPYEFTPRCQRVYLLENYELRAGDIRVQPVVVARTPEVRTQQRTFQAPPPVVSPPVAVPPPVAEPIPALW
;
A
#
# COMPACT_ATOMS: atom_id res chain seq x y z
N MET A 1 29.39 -6.80 -82.69
CA MET A 1 29.95 -7.34 -81.43
C MET A 1 29.59 -6.35 -80.33
N ASN A 2 28.48 -6.61 -79.63
CA ASN A 2 27.92 -5.71 -78.62
C ASN A 2 28.46 -6.10 -77.24
N ARG A 3 28.99 -5.14 -76.49
CA ARG A 3 29.25 -5.29 -75.05
C ARG A 3 28.29 -4.37 -74.30
N CYS A 4 27.36 -4.97 -73.56
CA CYS A 4 26.51 -4.28 -72.60
C CYS A 4 27.27 -4.15 -71.27
N SER A 5 27.59 -2.92 -70.87
CA SER A 5 27.95 -2.56 -69.50
C SER A 5 26.68 -2.44 -68.66
N GLY A 6 26.51 -3.31 -67.67
CA GLY A 6 25.53 -3.14 -66.60
C GLY A 6 26.26 -2.82 -65.30
N ILE A 7 26.22 -1.56 -64.88
CA ILE A 7 26.69 -1.12 -63.56
C ILE A 7 25.55 -1.40 -62.58
N LEU A 8 25.71 -2.44 -61.74
CA LEU A 8 24.80 -2.74 -60.64
C LEU A 8 25.18 -1.85 -59.44
N PHE A 9 24.38 -0.82 -59.20
CA PHE A 9 24.43 0.00 -58.00
C PHE A 9 23.77 -0.78 -56.86
N GLY A 10 24.58 -1.44 -56.03
CA GLY A 10 24.12 -2.08 -54.80
C GLY A 10 23.90 -1.05 -53.70
N CYS A 11 22.69 -0.50 -53.60
CA CYS A 11 22.26 0.22 -52.41
C CYS A 11 22.08 -0.78 -51.25
N VAL A 12 23.08 -0.89 -50.38
CA VAL A 12 22.94 -1.58 -49.09
C VAL A 12 22.12 -0.66 -48.18
N LEU A 13 20.82 -0.92 -48.10
CA LEU A 13 19.93 -0.26 -47.15
C LEU A 13 20.18 -0.88 -45.77
N ALA A 14 21.06 -0.28 -44.99
CA ALA A 14 21.24 -0.60 -43.58
C ALA A 14 20.00 -0.12 -42.80
N ILE A 15 19.04 -1.01 -42.60
CA ILE A 15 17.92 -0.78 -41.68
C ILE A 15 18.51 -0.89 -40.27
N ALA A 16 18.89 0.25 -39.69
CA ALA A 16 19.13 0.35 -38.26
C ALA A 16 17.80 0.08 -37.56
N ILE A 17 17.58 -1.16 -37.15
CA ILE A 17 16.51 -1.50 -36.23
C ILE A 17 16.93 -0.88 -34.90
N SER A 18 16.48 0.34 -34.65
CA SER A 18 16.49 0.92 -33.32
C SER A 18 15.57 0.05 -32.48
N THR A 19 16.11 -1.01 -31.90
CA THR A 19 15.47 -1.64 -30.75
C THR A 19 15.30 -0.51 -29.75
N PRO A 20 14.07 -0.14 -29.35
CA PRO A 20 13.96 0.67 -28.15
C PRO A 20 14.74 -0.11 -27.10
N ALA A 21 15.76 0.53 -26.54
CA ALA A 21 16.30 0.09 -25.28
C ALA A 21 15.10 0.17 -24.34
N ILE A 22 14.40 -0.96 -24.20
CA ILE A 22 13.50 -1.19 -23.09
C ILE A 22 14.47 -1.13 -21.94
N ALA A 23 14.57 0.06 -21.33
CA ALA A 23 15.14 0.22 -20.02
C ALA A 23 14.53 -0.93 -19.22
N GLN A 24 15.37 -1.87 -18.78
CA GLN A 24 14.94 -2.94 -17.92
C GLN A 24 14.13 -2.26 -16.83
N SER A 25 12.83 -2.53 -16.81
CA SER A 25 11.97 -2.04 -15.75
C SER A 25 12.63 -2.56 -14.50
N GLU A 26 13.27 -1.68 -13.75
CA GLU A 26 13.79 -2.00 -12.44
C GLU A 26 12.59 -2.48 -11.64
N ILE A 27 12.44 -3.80 -11.55
CA ILE A 27 11.73 -4.42 -10.43
C ILE A 27 12.66 -4.19 -9.24
N ASN A 28 12.72 -2.94 -8.78
CA ASN A 28 13.43 -2.56 -7.58
C ASN A 28 12.65 -3.16 -6.40
N ALA A 29 13.12 -4.32 -5.94
CA ALA A 29 13.11 -4.71 -4.53
C ALA A 29 11.78 -4.56 -3.75
N GLY A 30 10.62 -4.87 -4.36
CA GLY A 30 9.32 -4.57 -3.75
C GLY A 30 8.95 -5.43 -2.54
N LEU A 31 9.28 -6.72 -2.57
CA LEU A 31 9.16 -7.58 -1.40
C LEU A 31 10.50 -7.64 -0.69
N GLU A 32 10.70 -6.81 0.34
CA GLU A 32 11.72 -7.07 1.35
C GLU A 32 11.26 -8.25 2.20
N GLY A 33 11.47 -9.47 1.70
CA GLY A 33 11.13 -10.69 2.42
C GLY A 33 11.68 -10.63 3.86
N GLY A 34 10.83 -11.00 4.82
CA GLY A 34 11.16 -10.97 6.24
C GLY A 34 10.74 -9.69 6.96
N ARG A 35 10.02 -8.77 6.31
CA ARG A 35 9.56 -7.51 6.93
C ARG A 35 8.09 -7.19 6.68
N GLU A 36 7.52 -6.41 7.60
CA GLU A 36 6.24 -5.72 7.39
C GLU A 36 6.51 -4.36 6.76
N VAL A 37 5.76 -4.03 5.69
CA VAL A 37 5.88 -2.75 4.98
C VAL A 37 4.51 -2.07 4.96
N THR A 38 4.43 -0.87 5.52
CA THR A 38 3.23 -0.03 5.42
C THR A 38 3.31 0.84 4.17
N ALA A 39 2.26 0.82 3.34
CA ALA A 39 2.19 1.59 2.12
C ALA A 39 0.77 2.11 1.86
N GLN A 40 0.66 3.16 1.04
CA GLN A 40 -0.61 3.64 0.53
C GLN A 40 -0.85 3.13 -0.88
N VAL A 41 -2.10 2.80 -1.18
CA VAL A 41 -2.50 2.36 -2.51
C VAL A 41 -2.59 3.56 -3.44
N SER A 42 -1.71 3.62 -4.43
CA SER A 42 -1.72 4.68 -5.44
C SER A 42 -2.74 4.37 -6.53
N SER A 43 -2.75 3.13 -7.03
CA SER A 43 -3.71 2.68 -8.04
C SER A 43 -3.96 1.18 -7.98
N VAL A 44 -5.13 0.78 -8.45
CA VAL A 44 -5.50 -0.64 -8.65
C VAL A 44 -6.03 -0.78 -10.07
N SER A 45 -5.40 -1.64 -10.87
CA SER A 45 -5.78 -1.85 -12.27
C SER A 45 -5.71 -3.34 -12.61
N GLY A 46 -6.87 -3.95 -12.83
CA GLY A 46 -6.97 -5.37 -13.14
C GLY A 46 -6.31 -6.24 -12.07
N SER A 47 -5.21 -6.91 -12.45
CA SER A 47 -4.41 -7.78 -11.59
C SER A 47 -3.16 -7.10 -11.01
N THR A 48 -3.10 -5.77 -11.06
CA THR A 48 -1.92 -4.99 -10.67
C THR A 48 -2.28 -4.01 -9.56
N LEU A 49 -1.48 -4.01 -8.50
CA LEU A 49 -1.57 -3.11 -7.36
C LEU A 49 -0.32 -2.25 -7.31
N THR A 50 -0.51 -0.93 -7.36
CA THR A 50 0.58 0.04 -7.23
C THR A 50 0.55 0.66 -5.85
N LEU A 51 1.65 0.51 -5.11
CA LEU A 51 1.79 0.97 -3.74
C LEU A 51 2.87 2.05 -3.65
N GLN A 52 2.62 3.05 -2.83
CA GLN A 52 3.59 4.09 -2.48
C GLN A 52 3.99 3.89 -1.02
N THR A 53 5.26 3.57 -0.79
CA THR A 53 5.79 3.39 0.56
C THR A 53 6.03 4.73 1.25
N SER A 54 6.17 4.72 2.58
CA SER A 54 6.51 5.92 3.35
C SER A 54 7.86 6.55 2.94
N GLY A 55 8.76 5.76 2.34
CA GLY A 55 10.03 6.23 1.77
C GLY A 55 9.89 6.89 0.39
N GLY A 56 8.67 7.10 -0.11
CA GLY A 56 8.41 7.70 -1.43
C GLY A 56 8.66 6.76 -2.60
N GLN A 57 8.98 5.49 -2.35
CA GLN A 57 9.20 4.50 -3.40
C GLN A 57 7.87 3.97 -3.92
N THR A 58 7.78 3.78 -5.24
CA THR A 58 6.63 3.14 -5.87
C THR A 58 6.96 1.68 -6.12
N GLN A 59 6.06 0.79 -5.70
CA GLN A 59 6.18 -0.64 -5.88
C GLN A 59 4.95 -1.17 -6.62
N VAL A 60 5.18 -2.10 -7.54
CA VAL A 60 4.13 -2.68 -8.37
C VAL A 60 4.06 -4.17 -8.07
N PHE A 61 2.87 -4.66 -7.73
CA PHE A 61 2.64 -6.04 -7.38
C PHE A 61 1.56 -6.67 -8.24
N ARG A 62 1.73 -7.97 -8.54
CA ARG A 62 0.63 -8.78 -9.08
C ARG A 62 -0.27 -9.22 -7.92
N ILE A 63 -1.57 -9.08 -8.11
CA ILE A 63 -2.58 -9.46 -7.14
C ILE A 63 -3.80 -10.04 -7.85
N SER A 64 -4.45 -11.01 -7.21
CA SER A 64 -5.72 -11.54 -7.71
C SER A 64 -6.81 -10.44 -7.67
N PRO A 65 -7.56 -10.21 -8.76
CA PRO A 65 -8.70 -9.29 -8.75
C PRO A 65 -9.74 -9.64 -7.68
N ALA A 66 -9.94 -10.95 -7.43
CA ALA A 66 -10.84 -11.42 -6.37
C ALA A 66 -10.37 -10.99 -4.97
N LEU A 67 -9.05 -10.94 -4.76
CA LEU A 67 -8.48 -10.53 -3.47
C LEU A 67 -8.64 -9.04 -3.23
N VAL A 68 -8.46 -8.21 -4.27
CA VAL A 68 -8.73 -6.76 -4.23
C VAL A 68 -10.16 -6.50 -3.75
N SER A 69 -11.13 -7.18 -4.37
CA SER A 69 -12.54 -7.03 -4.01
C SER A 69 -12.85 -7.53 -2.61
N ALA A 70 -12.30 -8.69 -2.22
CA ALA A 70 -12.51 -9.27 -0.89
C ALA A 70 -11.96 -8.39 0.25
N LEU A 71 -10.84 -7.71 0.01
CA LEU A 71 -10.20 -6.82 0.98
C LEU A 71 -10.69 -5.38 0.92
N GLY A 72 -11.52 -5.02 -0.08
CA GLY A 72 -12.03 -3.66 -0.25
C GLY A 72 -10.93 -2.64 -0.54
N ILE A 73 -9.88 -3.04 -1.27
CA ILE A 73 -8.72 -2.20 -1.55
C ILE A 73 -9.10 -1.14 -2.60
N THR A 74 -8.92 0.13 -2.25
CA THR A 74 -9.18 1.28 -3.13
C THR A 74 -7.97 2.23 -3.16
N PRO A 75 -7.82 3.08 -4.19
CA PRO A 75 -6.85 4.16 -4.15
C PRO A 75 -7.00 5.01 -2.89
N GLY A 76 -5.90 5.29 -2.20
CA GLY A 76 -5.84 5.98 -0.91
C GLY A 76 -5.96 5.08 0.32
N SER A 77 -6.27 3.78 0.17
CA SER A 77 -6.26 2.84 1.29
C SER A 77 -4.83 2.67 1.84
N THR A 78 -4.70 2.60 3.16
CA THR A 78 -3.47 2.18 3.82
C THR A 78 -3.45 0.67 3.93
N VAL A 79 -2.39 0.04 3.42
CA VAL A 79 -2.18 -1.40 3.48
C VAL A 79 -0.87 -1.71 4.21
N VAL A 80 -0.87 -2.84 4.89
CA VAL A 80 0.33 -3.45 5.46
C VAL A 80 0.61 -4.72 4.66
N LEU A 81 1.76 -4.75 4.04
CA LEU A 81 2.32 -5.94 3.42
C LEU A 81 3.06 -6.73 4.50
N ASP A 82 2.55 -7.90 4.84
CA ASP A 82 3.19 -8.86 5.74
C ASP A 82 3.98 -9.86 4.90
N SER A 83 5.24 -9.50 4.62
CA SER A 83 6.18 -10.39 3.94
C SER A 83 7.12 -11.11 4.90
N SER A 84 6.83 -11.10 6.20
CA SER A 84 7.65 -11.71 7.27
C SER A 84 7.94 -13.20 7.02
N ARG A 85 7.03 -13.88 6.33
CA ARG A 85 7.10 -15.31 6.02
C ARG A 85 7.75 -15.61 4.67
N LEU A 86 8.09 -14.57 3.91
CA LEU A 86 8.66 -14.66 2.58
C LEU A 86 10.14 -14.42 2.69
N LEU A 87 10.95 -15.25 2.06
CA LEU A 87 12.39 -15.01 1.95
C LEU A 87 12.67 -14.62 0.51
N THR A 88 13.35 -13.49 0.31
CA THR A 88 13.75 -13.04 -1.03
C THR A 88 15.25 -13.17 -1.21
N GLY A 89 15.68 -13.43 -2.44
CA GLY A 89 17.09 -13.58 -2.74
C GLY A 89 17.38 -13.76 -4.22
N THR A 90 18.64 -14.04 -4.51
CA THR A 90 19.14 -14.28 -5.86
C THR A 90 19.63 -15.71 -6.00
N ILE A 91 19.28 -16.39 -7.07
CA ILE A 91 19.82 -17.71 -7.37
C ILE A 91 21.31 -17.56 -7.73
N ILE A 92 22.18 -18.26 -7.00
CA ILE A 92 23.64 -18.23 -7.24
C ILE A 92 24.15 -19.50 -7.90
N ALA A 93 23.43 -20.61 -7.76
CA ALA A 93 23.76 -21.88 -8.42
C ALA A 93 22.54 -22.81 -8.42
N MET A 94 22.52 -23.76 -9.36
CA MET A 94 21.52 -24.82 -9.39
C MET A 94 22.07 -26.09 -10.03
N ASN A 95 21.45 -27.21 -9.72
CA ASN A 95 21.67 -28.48 -10.42
C ASN A 95 20.31 -29.12 -10.75
N ARG A 96 20.31 -30.41 -11.10
CA ARG A 96 19.09 -31.12 -11.51
C ARG A 96 17.98 -31.13 -10.44
N GLN A 97 18.33 -31.06 -9.17
CA GLN A 97 17.42 -31.27 -8.03
C GLN A 97 17.46 -30.16 -6.97
N THR A 98 18.51 -29.34 -6.92
CA THR A 98 18.69 -28.31 -5.89
C THR A 98 18.97 -26.94 -6.47
N ILE A 99 18.53 -25.91 -5.75
CA ILE A 99 18.81 -24.51 -6.02
C ILE A 99 19.51 -23.92 -4.79
N ARG A 100 20.58 -23.16 -5.03
CA ARG A 100 21.30 -22.37 -4.03
C ARG A 100 20.94 -20.91 -4.23
N ILE A 101 20.46 -20.28 -3.18
CA ILE A 101 19.94 -18.91 -3.17
C ILE A 101 20.75 -18.13 -2.14
N ARG A 102 21.24 -16.96 -2.52
CA ARG A 102 21.72 -15.96 -1.57
C ARG A 102 20.55 -15.07 -1.21
N LEU A 103 20.08 -15.18 0.02
CA LEU A 103 18.99 -14.35 0.53
C LEU A 103 19.45 -12.90 0.69
N ASP A 104 18.50 -11.97 0.71
CA ASP A 104 18.78 -10.53 0.83
C ASP A 104 19.42 -10.16 2.18
N ASN A 105 19.22 -10.98 3.21
CA ASN A 105 19.91 -10.85 4.49
C ASN A 105 21.37 -11.38 4.46
N GLY A 106 21.86 -11.85 3.32
CA GLY A 106 23.20 -12.40 3.13
C GLY A 106 23.32 -13.90 3.42
N GLU A 107 22.28 -14.55 3.94
CA GLU A 107 22.31 -15.98 4.24
C GLU A 107 22.31 -16.83 2.97
N LEU A 108 22.99 -17.98 3.04
CA LEU A 108 22.95 -18.97 1.97
C LEU A 108 21.87 -20.00 2.27
N TYR A 109 20.92 -20.08 1.34
CA TYR A 109 19.78 -20.96 1.42
C TYR A 109 19.87 -22.05 0.36
N ASN A 110 19.75 -23.32 0.78
CA ASN A 110 19.78 -24.46 -0.12
C ASN A 110 18.44 -25.19 -0.01
N THR A 111 17.78 -25.43 -1.14
CA THR A 111 16.50 -26.14 -1.15
C THR A 111 16.40 -27.12 -2.31
N VAL A 112 15.68 -28.22 -2.07
CA VAL A 112 15.28 -29.18 -3.09
C VAL A 112 13.98 -28.65 -3.68
N PHE A 113 14.00 -28.31 -4.97
CA PHE A 113 12.83 -27.73 -5.62
C PHE A 113 12.03 -28.83 -6.31
N SER A 114 10.72 -28.80 -6.14
CA SER A 114 9.81 -29.62 -6.94
C SER A 114 9.68 -29.00 -8.33
N ARG A 115 10.05 -29.75 -9.38
CA ARG A 115 9.87 -29.36 -10.81
C ARG A 115 8.41 -29.39 -11.27
N GLU A 116 7.45 -29.40 -10.36
CA GLU A 116 6.02 -29.54 -10.69
C GLU A 116 5.49 -28.46 -11.64
N GLY A 117 6.14 -27.29 -11.71
CA GLY A 117 5.94 -26.31 -12.79
C GLY A 117 7.17 -26.26 -13.67
N HIS A 118 7.00 -26.23 -14.98
CA HIS A 118 8.07 -26.07 -15.98
C HIS A 118 8.73 -24.68 -15.95
N GLN A 119 9.05 -24.15 -14.77
CA GLN A 119 9.74 -22.88 -14.61
C GLN A 119 11.24 -23.12 -14.81
N ILE A 120 11.79 -22.43 -15.80
CA ILE A 120 13.22 -22.41 -16.07
C ILE A 120 13.80 -21.30 -15.21
N PHE A 121 14.46 -21.68 -14.13
CA PHE A 121 15.27 -20.76 -13.34
C PHE A 121 16.66 -20.64 -13.95
N THR A 122 17.26 -19.46 -13.83
CA THR A 122 18.64 -19.16 -14.23
C THR A 122 19.41 -18.58 -13.05
N PRO A 123 20.70 -18.90 -12.87
CA PRO A 123 21.55 -18.15 -11.95
C PRO A 123 21.51 -16.64 -12.27
N GLY A 124 21.30 -15.81 -11.24
CA GLY A 124 21.03 -14.39 -11.37
C GLY A 124 19.55 -14.01 -11.17
N ASP A 125 18.62 -14.96 -11.32
CA ASP A 125 17.20 -14.68 -11.13
C ASP A 125 16.89 -14.31 -9.67
N ARG A 126 16.04 -13.28 -9.53
CA ARG A 126 15.45 -12.90 -8.24
C ARG A 126 14.27 -13.80 -7.94
N VAL A 127 14.23 -14.31 -6.72
CA VAL A 127 13.22 -15.28 -6.31
C VAL A 127 12.63 -14.98 -4.94
N VAL A 128 11.39 -15.44 -4.77
CA VAL A 128 10.69 -15.54 -3.49
C VAL A 128 10.64 -17.01 -3.08
N VAL A 129 11.03 -17.31 -1.85
CA VAL A 129 10.99 -18.63 -1.23
C VAL A 129 9.95 -18.61 -0.11
N ARG A 130 9.05 -19.59 -0.13
CA ARG A 130 8.07 -19.82 0.95
C ARG A 130 8.45 -21.08 1.74
N PRO A 131 9.25 -20.96 2.81
CA PRO A 131 9.81 -22.12 3.51
C PRO A 131 8.77 -22.94 4.28
N TYR A 132 7.60 -22.35 4.60
CA TYR A 132 6.59 -22.96 5.48
C TYR A 132 5.35 -23.52 4.78
N GLU A 133 5.25 -23.42 3.44
CA GLU A 133 4.08 -23.94 2.71
C GLU A 133 4.16 -25.43 2.39
N PHE A 134 5.35 -26.01 2.49
CA PHE A 134 5.61 -27.39 2.11
C PHE A 134 6.59 -28.03 3.09
N THR A 135 6.68 -29.36 3.05
CA THR A 135 7.64 -30.13 3.86
C THR A 135 9.08 -29.60 3.69
N PRO A 136 9.97 -29.75 4.69
CA PRO A 136 11.34 -29.22 4.64
C PRO A 136 12.17 -29.61 3.41
N ARG A 137 11.74 -30.64 2.67
CA ARG A 137 12.41 -31.20 1.49
C ARG A 137 11.78 -30.83 0.15
N CYS A 138 10.66 -30.14 0.13
CA CYS A 138 10.04 -29.63 -1.08
C CYS A 138 9.64 -28.21 -0.76
N GLN A 139 10.26 -27.20 -1.33
CA GLN A 139 9.78 -25.83 -1.11
C GLN A 139 9.45 -25.19 -2.44
N ARG A 140 8.45 -24.30 -2.41
CA ARG A 140 8.10 -23.52 -3.59
C ARG A 140 8.98 -22.28 -3.67
N VAL A 141 9.62 -22.16 -4.82
CA VAL A 141 10.41 -21.02 -5.26
C VAL A 141 9.65 -20.39 -6.41
N TYR A 142 9.50 -19.07 -6.39
CA TYR A 142 8.82 -18.32 -7.44
C TYR A 142 9.78 -17.26 -7.98
N LEU A 143 9.78 -17.06 -9.30
CA LEU A 143 10.40 -15.86 -9.87
C LEU A 143 9.71 -14.63 -9.30
N LEU A 144 10.49 -13.67 -8.81
CA LEU A 144 9.98 -12.47 -8.14
C LEU A 144 9.03 -11.67 -9.06
N GLU A 145 9.33 -11.60 -10.36
CA GLU A 145 8.50 -10.94 -11.39
C GLU A 145 7.10 -11.57 -11.58
N ASN A 146 6.95 -12.84 -11.24
CA ASN A 146 5.72 -13.61 -11.44
C ASN A 146 5.02 -13.91 -10.11
N TYR A 147 5.54 -13.37 -9.01
CA TYR A 147 4.97 -13.60 -7.69
C TYR A 147 3.67 -12.82 -7.51
N GLU A 148 2.59 -13.56 -7.20
CA GLU A 148 1.27 -12.99 -6.92
C GLU A 148 1.03 -12.95 -5.41
N LEU A 149 0.63 -11.77 -4.91
CA LEU A 149 0.30 -11.58 -3.49
C LEU A 149 -0.93 -12.38 -3.09
N ARG A 150 -0.87 -12.99 -1.91
CA ARG A 150 -1.96 -13.81 -1.35
C ARG A 150 -2.69 -13.09 -0.21
N ALA A 151 -3.85 -13.64 0.16
CA ALA A 151 -4.70 -13.10 1.23
C ALA A 151 -4.01 -13.01 2.60
N GLY A 152 -2.94 -13.77 2.84
CA GLY A 152 -2.13 -13.67 4.06
C GLY A 152 -1.02 -12.61 4.01
N ASP A 153 -0.67 -12.13 2.82
CA ASP A 153 0.46 -11.23 2.61
C ASP A 153 0.04 -9.74 2.66
N ILE A 154 -1.26 -9.44 2.54
CA ILE A 154 -1.82 -8.09 2.60
C ILE A 154 -2.85 -8.00 3.72
N ARG A 155 -2.77 -6.92 4.50
CA ARG A 155 -3.82 -6.50 5.44
C ARG A 155 -4.17 -5.05 5.18
N VAL A 156 -5.46 -4.73 5.11
CA VAL A 156 -5.91 -3.34 5.01
C VAL A 156 -6.01 -2.78 6.43
N GLN A 157 -5.30 -1.68 6.69
CA GLN A 157 -5.47 -0.99 7.96
C GLN A 157 -6.75 -0.15 7.88
N PRO A 158 -7.73 -0.37 8.78
CA PRO A 158 -8.86 0.53 8.88
C PRO A 158 -8.30 1.89 9.31
N VAL A 159 -8.56 2.92 8.51
CA VAL A 159 -8.31 4.30 8.93
C VAL A 159 -9.30 4.57 10.06
N VAL A 160 -8.86 4.37 11.30
CA VAL A 160 -9.59 4.88 12.47
C VAL A 160 -9.42 6.39 12.41
N VAL A 161 -10.30 7.05 11.65
CA VAL A 161 -10.52 8.47 11.81
C VAL A 161 -11.12 8.60 13.20
N ALA A 162 -10.27 8.77 14.20
CA ALA A 162 -10.68 9.34 15.47
C ALA A 162 -11.26 10.71 15.10
N ARG A 163 -12.56 10.75 14.84
CA ARG A 163 -13.31 11.99 14.90
C ARG A 163 -13.15 12.39 16.34
N THR A 164 -12.18 13.25 16.64
CA THR A 164 -12.25 14.10 17.83
C THR A 164 -13.66 14.67 17.75
N PRO A 165 -14.56 14.34 18.70
CA PRO A 165 -15.86 14.98 18.69
C PRO A 165 -15.52 16.46 18.80
N GLU A 166 -15.75 17.19 17.71
CA GLU A 166 -15.75 18.64 17.76
C GLU A 166 -16.93 18.93 18.69
N VAL A 167 -16.62 19.06 19.98
CA VAL A 167 -17.54 19.55 20.99
C VAL A 167 -17.78 20.98 20.56
N ARG A 168 -18.70 21.17 19.61
CA ARG A 168 -19.46 22.40 19.50
C ARG A 168 -20.21 22.46 20.81
N THR A 169 -19.57 23.08 21.80
CA THR A 169 -20.28 23.86 22.80
C THR A 169 -21.12 24.83 21.98
N GLN A 170 -22.35 24.41 21.67
CA GLN A 170 -23.41 25.36 21.47
C GLN A 170 -23.43 26.13 22.79
N GLN A 171 -22.72 27.23 22.81
CA GLN A 171 -22.90 28.26 23.81
C GLN A 171 -24.33 28.72 23.55
N ARG A 172 -25.26 28.00 24.18
CA ARG A 172 -26.65 28.38 24.32
C ARG A 172 -26.53 29.71 25.03
N THR A 173 -26.60 30.80 24.27
CA THR A 173 -26.74 32.12 24.82
C THR A 173 -28.04 32.05 25.60
N PHE A 174 -27.91 31.79 26.90
CA PHE A 174 -28.99 32.01 27.83
C PHE A 174 -29.27 33.50 27.67
N GLN A 175 -30.33 33.80 26.94
CA GLN A 175 -30.91 35.12 26.91
C GLN A 175 -31.17 35.44 28.39
N ALA A 176 -30.44 36.43 28.92
CA ALA A 176 -30.61 36.83 30.31
C ALA A 176 -32.11 37.05 30.53
N PRO A 177 -32.69 36.51 31.61
CA PRO A 177 -34.09 36.77 31.91
C PRO A 177 -34.29 38.29 31.92
N PRO A 178 -35.40 38.80 31.35
CA PRO A 178 -35.66 40.23 31.33
C PRO A 178 -35.55 40.77 32.77
N PRO A 179 -35.01 41.98 32.96
CA PRO A 179 -34.86 42.56 34.28
C PRO A 179 -36.21 42.52 35.00
N VAL A 180 -36.25 41.85 36.15
CA VAL A 180 -37.43 41.80 37.01
C VAL A 180 -37.69 43.23 37.45
N VAL A 181 -38.76 43.83 36.91
CA VAL A 181 -39.23 45.15 37.33
C VAL A 181 -39.72 44.98 38.76
N SER A 182 -38.97 45.51 39.71
CA SER A 182 -39.38 45.54 41.11
C SER A 182 -40.72 46.27 41.22
N PRO A 183 -41.71 45.71 41.92
CA PRO A 183 -42.98 46.40 42.14
C PRO A 183 -42.76 47.71 42.90
N PRO A 184 -43.56 48.74 42.64
CA PRO A 184 -43.45 50.01 43.35
C PRO A 184 -43.62 49.79 44.85
N VAL A 185 -42.69 50.36 45.62
CA VAL A 185 -42.73 50.35 47.09
C VAL A 185 -44.05 50.98 47.53
N ALA A 186 -44.88 50.21 48.22
CA ALA A 186 -46.13 50.71 48.79
C ALA A 186 -45.78 51.79 49.82
N VAL A 187 -46.21 53.02 49.56
CA VAL A 187 -46.10 54.14 50.49
C VAL A 187 -47.00 53.82 51.69
N PRO A 188 -46.46 53.75 52.93
CA PRO A 188 -47.29 53.52 54.09
C PRO A 188 -48.26 54.70 54.27
N PRO A 189 -49.50 54.43 54.75
CA PRO A 189 -50.47 55.48 54.97
C PRO A 189 -49.96 56.49 56.02
N PRO A 190 -50.35 57.77 55.92
CA PRO A 190 -49.96 58.79 56.87
C PRO A 190 -50.43 58.39 58.27
N VAL A 191 -49.50 58.46 59.23
CA VAL A 191 -49.77 58.26 60.66
C VAL A 191 -50.77 59.33 61.09
N ALA A 192 -51.93 58.91 61.59
CA ALA A 192 -52.94 59.81 62.11
C ALA A 192 -52.37 60.57 63.31
N GLU A 193 -52.38 61.91 63.23
CA GLU A 193 -52.00 62.76 64.35
C GLU A 193 -52.98 62.59 65.52
N PRO A 194 -52.49 62.58 66.78
CA PRO A 194 -53.36 62.48 67.94
C PRO A 194 -54.26 63.71 68.07
N ILE A 195 -55.57 63.46 68.14
CA ILE A 195 -56.59 64.48 68.39
C ILE A 195 -56.34 65.09 69.78
N PRO A 196 -56.17 66.42 69.91
CA PRO A 196 -56.05 67.06 71.21
C PRO A 196 -57.36 66.91 72.00
N ALA A 197 -57.25 66.43 73.24
CA ALA A 197 -58.37 66.34 74.15
C ALA A 197 -58.90 67.75 74.48
N LEU A 198 -60.15 68.02 74.12
CA LEU A 198 -60.89 69.17 74.61
C LEU A 198 -61.37 68.87 76.04
N TRP A 199 -60.87 69.63 77.00
CA TRP A 199 -61.46 69.83 78.33
C TRP A 199 -61.60 71.34 78.55
#